data_AF-A0A841N4B9-F1
#
_entry.id   AF-A0A841N4B9-F1
#
_cell.length_a   1.000
_cell.length_b   1.000
_cell.length_c   1.000
_cell.angle_alpha   90.00
_cell.angle_beta   90.00
_cell.angle_gamma   90.00
#
_symmetry.space_group_name_H-M   'P 1'
#
loop_
_entity.id
_entity.type
_entity.pdbx_description
1 polymer ?
#
loop_
_entity_poly.entity_id
_entity_poly.type
_entity_poly.pdbx_seq_one_letter_code
_entity_poly.pdbx_strand_id
1 'polypeptide(L)'
;MKSGNNFLFILTLLILVLEAGVCFGQPGKNYSNGVPLTKGTWFSSLSLYANSRTGENDRQLFGTFIEHQRSGFNLRLDPGYAIKDNLGFGIGLLL
;
A
#
# COMPACT_ATOMS: atom_id res chain seq x y z
N MET A 1 -9.40 22.11 20.52
CA MET A 1 -10.00 21.26 19.47
C MET A 1 -9.78 21.91 18.11
N LYS A 2 -8.69 21.57 17.39
CA LYS A 2 -8.33 22.10 16.05
C LYS A 2 -7.70 21.01 15.15
N SER A 3 -8.25 19.79 15.17
CA SER A 3 -7.66 18.65 14.44
C SER A 3 -8.46 18.20 13.20
N GLY A 4 -9.70 18.69 13.02
CA GLY A 4 -10.58 18.21 11.94
C GLY A 4 -10.22 18.71 10.54
N ASN A 5 -9.64 19.91 10.43
CA ASN A 5 -9.41 20.55 9.12
C ASN A 5 -8.20 19.99 8.36
N ASN A 6 -7.17 19.55 9.09
CA ASN A 6 -5.94 19.03 8.49
C ASN A 6 -6.17 17.63 7.88
N PHE A 7 -7.02 16.82 8.50
CA PHE A 7 -7.36 15.49 8.00
C PHE A 7 -8.12 15.56 6.69
N LEU A 8 -9.11 16.44 6.60
CA LEU A 8 -9.87 16.66 5.37
C LEU A 8 -8.93 17.13 4.25
N PHE A 9 -8.03 18.07 4.53
CA PHE A 9 -7.07 18.59 3.55
C PHE A 9 -6.12 17.51 3.01
N ILE A 10 -5.60 16.65 3.88
CA ILE A 10 -4.72 15.53 3.49
C ILE A 10 -5.49 14.52 2.62
N LEU A 11 -6.75 14.21 2.97
CA LEU A 11 -7.59 13.31 2.21
C LEU A 11 -7.89 13.85 0.81
N THR A 12 -8.23 15.14 0.69
CA THR A 12 -8.48 15.77 -0.61
C THR A 12 -7.23 15.76 -1.48
N LEU A 13 -6.06 16.00 -0.89
CA LEU A 13 -4.78 16.01 -1.61
C LEU A 13 -4.39 14.59 -2.09
N LEU A 14 -4.70 13.56 -1.29
CA LEU A 14 -4.51 12.16 -1.68
C LEU A 14 -5.39 11.77 -2.88
N ILE A 15 -6.67 12.15 -2.87
CA ILE A 15 -7.61 11.88 -3.98
C ILE A 15 -7.12 12.58 -5.26
N LEU A 16 -6.64 13.82 -5.15
CA LEU A 16 -6.17 14.60 -6.29
C LEU A 16 -4.88 14.01 -6.91
N VAL A 17 -3.99 13.45 -6.10
CA VAL A 17 -2.80 12.71 -6.57
C VAL A 17 -3.19 11.38 -7.23
N LEU A 18 -4.19 10.68 -6.67
CA LEU A 18 -4.72 9.45 -7.27
C LEU A 18 -5.36 9.72 -8.63
N GLU A 19 -6.16 10.80 -8.77
CA GLU A 19 -6.77 11.19 -10.04
C GLU A 19 -5.74 11.67 -11.08
N ALA A 20 -4.70 12.41 -10.66
CA ALA A 20 -3.60 12.80 -11.55
C ALA A 20 -2.79 11.60 -12.08
N GLY A 21 -2.75 10.49 -11.33
CA GLY A 21 -2.15 9.23 -11.76
C GLY A 21 -2.93 8.48 -12.86
N VAL A 22 -4.21 8.81 -13.07
CA VAL A 22 -5.08 8.13 -14.06
C VAL A 22 -4.75 8.55 -15.51
N CYS A 23 -4.05 9.67 -15.71
CA CYS A 23 -3.76 10.19 -17.05
C CYS A 23 -2.49 9.65 -17.73
N PHE A 24 -1.80 8.65 -17.16
CA PHE A 24 -0.66 7.96 -17.81
C PHE A 24 -1.00 6.54 -18.28
N GLY A 25 -2.29 6.24 -18.48
CA GLY A 25 -2.73 4.98 -19.09
C GLY A 25 -2.33 4.92 -20.56
N GLN A 26 -1.33 4.09 -20.88
CA GLN A 26 -1.05 3.69 -22.27
C GLN A 26 -2.36 3.14 -22.91
N PRO A 27 -2.67 3.48 -24.17
CA PRO A 27 -3.88 3.00 -24.83
C PRO A 27 -3.95 1.47 -24.75
N GLY A 28 -5.02 0.98 -24.13
CA GLY A 28 -5.17 -0.39 -23.69
C GLY A 28 -5.10 -1.40 -24.83
N LYS A 29 -3.97 -2.11 -24.93
CA LYS A 29 -3.96 -3.46 -25.52
C LYS A 29 -4.46 -4.41 -24.44
N ASN A 30 -5.45 -5.24 -24.77
CA ASN A 30 -5.91 -6.31 -23.90
C ASN A 30 -4.81 -7.37 -23.82
N TYR A 31 -4.04 -7.35 -22.73
CA TYR A 31 -3.06 -8.39 -22.45
C TYR A 31 -3.73 -9.49 -21.61
N SER A 32 -3.86 -10.69 -22.17
CA SER A 32 -4.46 -11.85 -21.46
C SER A 32 -3.63 -12.33 -20.27
N ASN A 33 -2.36 -11.92 -20.18
CA ASN A 33 -1.36 -12.47 -19.25
C ASN A 33 -0.79 -11.41 -18.29
N GLY A 34 -1.52 -10.31 -18.06
CA GLY A 34 -1.08 -9.18 -17.23
C GLY A 34 -0.42 -8.05 -18.02
N VAL A 35 -0.20 -6.91 -17.36
CA VAL A 35 0.36 -5.70 -18.00
C VAL A 35 1.87 -5.86 -18.16
N PRO A 36 2.42 -5.89 -19.39
CA PRO A 36 3.86 -6.03 -19.58
C PRO A 36 4.58 -4.76 -19.15
N LEU A 37 5.64 -4.91 -18.34
CA LEU A 37 6.56 -3.82 -18.03
C LEU A 37 7.46 -3.60 -19.22
N THR A 38 7.26 -2.50 -19.93
CA THR A 38 8.06 -2.13 -21.11
C THR A 38 9.27 -1.32 -20.69
N LYS A 39 10.40 -1.49 -21.38
CA LYS A 39 11.61 -0.72 -21.13
C LYS A 39 11.32 0.78 -21.15
N GLY A 40 11.80 1.49 -20.14
CA GLY A 40 11.65 2.93 -20.00
C GLY A 40 10.39 3.38 -19.25
N THR A 41 9.54 2.44 -18.85
CA THR A 41 8.30 2.73 -18.11
C THR A 41 8.57 2.87 -16.62
N TRP A 42 8.02 3.93 -16.03
CA TRP A 42 7.90 4.09 -14.58
C TRP A 42 6.70 3.29 -14.08
N PHE A 43 6.86 2.58 -12.97
CA PHE A 43 5.78 1.84 -12.33
C PHE A 43 5.75 2.14 -10.82
N SER A 44 4.60 1.95 -10.21
CA SER A 44 4.42 2.07 -8.77
C SER A 44 3.40 1.04 -8.30
N SER A 45 3.69 0.39 -7.17
CA SER A 45 2.78 -0.53 -6.51
C SER A 45 2.45 -0.02 -5.11
N LEU A 46 1.18 -0.06 -4.72
CA LEU A 46 0.71 0.30 -3.39
C LEU A 46 0.00 -0.90 -2.76
N SER A 47 0.50 -1.38 -1.63
CA SER A 47 -0.08 -2.49 -0.87
C SER A 47 -0.49 -2.05 0.53
N LEU A 48 -1.72 -2.41 0.91
CA LEU A 48 -2.35 -2.07 2.18
C LEU A 48 -2.55 -3.35 2.97
N TYR A 49 -2.00 -3.42 4.18
CA TYR A 49 -2.13 -4.59 5.06
C TYR A 49 -2.70 -4.19 6.42
N ALA A 50 -3.88 -4.71 6.75
CA ALA A 50 -4.45 -4.61 8.08
C ALA A 50 -4.37 -5.97 8.77
N ASN A 51 -3.84 -6.01 9.99
CA ASN A 51 -3.73 -7.23 10.78
C ASN A 51 -4.27 -6.97 12.18
N SER A 52 -5.13 -7.87 12.66
CA SER A 52 -5.59 -7.89 14.04
C SER A 52 -5.26 -9.26 14.63
N ARG A 53 -4.39 -9.30 15.63
CA ARG A 53 -4.12 -10.52 16.40
C ARG A 53 -4.77 -10.39 17.77
N THR A 54 -5.69 -11.31 18.04
CA THR A 54 -6.21 -11.56 19.40
C THR A 54 -5.39 -12.71 19.97
N GLY A 55 -4.55 -12.42 20.96
CA GLY A 55 -3.73 -13.44 21.63
C GLY A 55 -4.38 -13.86 22.94
N GLU A 56 -4.86 -15.10 23.03
CA GLU A 56 -5.23 -15.73 24.30
C GLU A 56 -4.05 -16.60 24.78
N ASN A 57 -3.68 -16.47 26.05
CA ASN A 57 -2.55 -17.20 26.63
C ASN A 57 -3.05 -18.49 27.31
N ASP A 58 -3.16 -19.57 26.53
CA ASP A 58 -3.67 -20.88 26.98
C ASP A 58 -2.76 -21.61 28.01
N ARG A 59 -1.64 -21.02 28.44
CA ARG A 59 -0.63 -21.70 29.28
C ARG A 59 -0.48 -21.15 30.70
N GLN A 60 -1.33 -20.24 31.15
CA GLN A 60 -1.29 -19.76 32.54
C GLN A 60 -2.36 -20.45 33.41
N LEU A 61 -1.90 -21.26 34.38
CA LEU A 61 -2.70 -21.94 35.42
C LEU A 61 -3.45 -20.97 36.38
N PHE A 62 -3.23 -19.66 36.25
CA PHE A 62 -4.00 -18.60 36.87
C PHE A 62 -4.30 -17.57 35.79
N GLY A 63 -5.57 -17.47 35.38
CA GLY A 63 -6.01 -16.66 34.25
C GLY A 63 -5.64 -15.19 34.42
N THR A 64 -4.55 -14.77 33.79
CA THR A 64 -4.25 -13.36 33.56
C THR A 64 -4.67 -13.07 32.13
N PHE A 65 -5.83 -12.44 31.96
CA PHE A 65 -6.29 -11.98 30.65
C PHE A 65 -5.37 -10.85 30.20
N ILE A 66 -4.34 -11.17 29.40
CA ILE A 66 -3.54 -10.15 28.72
C ILE A 66 -4.32 -9.79 27.45
N GLU A 67 -5.33 -8.94 27.60
CA GLU A 67 -6.10 -8.41 26.48
C GLU A 67 -5.21 -7.42 25.70
N HIS A 68 -4.33 -7.96 24.86
CA HIS A 68 -3.50 -7.20 23.94
C HIS A 68 -4.11 -7.34 22.54
N GLN A 69 -5.11 -6.51 22.24
CA GLN A 69 -5.60 -6.32 20.89
C GLN A 69 -4.55 -5.52 20.10
N ARG A 70 -3.59 -6.23 19.47
CA ARG A 70 -2.59 -5.58 18.62
C ARG A 70 -3.15 -5.47 17.20
N SER A 71 -3.81 -4.34 16.94
CA SER A 71 -4.15 -3.90 15.59
C SER A 71 -2.95 -3.22 14.96
N GLY A 72 -2.55 -3.68 13.78
CA GLY A 72 -1.47 -3.11 12.99
C GLY A 72 -1.94 -2.80 11.59
N PHE A 73 -1.66 -1.58 11.12
CA PHE A 73 -1.85 -1.18 9.74
C PHE A 73 -0.47 -0.91 9.14
N ASN A 74 -0.19 -1.49 7.98
CA ASN A 74 1.05 -1.26 7.25
C ASN A 74 0.70 -0.80 5.83
N LEU A 75 1.40 0.22 5.38
CA LEU A 75 1.37 0.70 4.01
C LEU A 75 2.71 0.40 3.35
N ARG A 76 2.68 -0.23 2.18
CA ARG A 76 3.88 -0.46 1.39
C ARG A 76 3.75 0.21 0.04
N LEU A 77 4.70 1.07 -0.29
CA LEU A 77 4.80 1.76 -1.57
C LEU A 77 6.10 1.33 -2.26
N ASP A 78 6.00 0.77 -3.46
CA ASP A 78 7.14 0.29 -4.24
C ASP A 78 7.18 1.00 -5.61
N PRO A 79 7.77 2.21 -5.72
CA PRO A 79 8.09 2.83 -7.00
C PRO A 79 9.25 2.10 -7.68
N GLY A 80 9.26 2.10 -9.01
CA GLY A 80 10.34 1.52 -9.79
C GLY A 80 10.41 1.97 -11.24
N TYR A 81 11.48 1.55 -11.90
CA TYR A 81 11.77 1.87 -13.29
C TYR A 81 12.19 0.62 -14.06
N ALA A 82 11.58 0.41 -15.22
CA ALA A 82 11.87 -0.72 -16.10
C ALA A 82 13.13 -0.45 -16.94
N ILE A 83 14.22 -1.15 -16.63
CA ILE A 83 15.50 -1.06 -17.37
C ILE A 83 15.49 -1.90 -18.64
N LYS A 84 14.65 -2.93 -18.69
CA LYS A 84 14.43 -3.83 -19.81
C LYS A 84 13.00 -4.36 -19.76
N ASP A 85 12.49 -4.86 -20.87
CA ASP A 85 11.17 -5.50 -20.88
C ASP A 85 11.10 -6.60 -19.82
N ASN A 86 10.07 -6.52 -18.98
CA ASN A 86 9.79 -7.37 -17.82
C ASN A 86 10.89 -7.38 -16.74
N LEU A 87 11.82 -6.43 -16.75
CA LEU A 87 12.86 -6.28 -15.75
C LEU A 87 13.00 -4.81 -15.34
N GLY A 88 12.70 -4.54 -14.07
CA GLY A 88 12.89 -3.25 -13.45
C GLY A 88 13.58 -3.35 -12.11
N PHE A 89 13.99 -2.21 -11.60
CA PHE A 89 14.39 -2.06 -10.20
C PHE A 89 13.37 -1.17 -9.50
N GLY A 90 13.16 -1.40 -8.21
CA GLY A 90 12.27 -0.59 -7.38
C GLY A 90 12.80 -0.46 -5.97
N ILE A 91 12.35 0.58 -5.27
CA ILE A 91 12.67 0.83 -3.86
C ILE A 91 11.38 0.63 -3.08
N GLY A 92 11.39 -0.32 -2.14
CA GLY A 92 10.24 -0.55 -1.26
C GLY A 92 10.31 0.35 -0.04
N LEU A 93 9.26 1.14 0.19
CA LEU A 93 9.04 1.94 1.38
C LEU A 93 7.93 1.29 2.21
N LEU A 94 8.27 0.90 3.44
CA LEU A 94 7.32 0.36 4.42
C LEU A 94 7.03 1.43 5.47
N LEU A 95 5.75 1.73 5.69
CA LEU A 95 5.23 2.77 6.58
C LEU A 95 4.23 2.17 7.58
#